data_AF-A0A9N9I5Q7-F1
#
_entry.id   AF-A0A9N9I5Q7-F1
#
_cell.length_a   1.000
_cell.length_b   1.000
_cell.length_c   1.000
_cell.angle_alpha   90.00
_cell.angle_beta   90.00
_cell.angle_gamma   90.00
#
_symmetry.space_group_name_H-M   'P 1'
#
loop_
_entity.id
_entity.type
_entity.pdbx_description
1 polymer ?
#
loop_
_entity_poly.entity_id
_entity_poly.type
_entity_poly.pdbx_seq_one_letter_code
_entity_poly.pdbx_strand_id
1 'polypeptide(L)'
;NRFWCTCAIPELWKNPFRTPKLSQTHHLKYIIEIYLKFLSREQADYFPQCIRDKYLIHTSFLCFPYPSYLQRIDIVKINLATALWLRWRLPNSLKNSGMGLLLIKELAKMLDKYTKSIEGFVCSVAHPVNFFQISIEGNNHRSGLFRLKKFICHGDYDKTQLLIDASKVSKKLKELEVSIIKTFDEGLALKSSYGNIRI
;
A
#
# COMPACT_ATOMS: atom_id res chain seq x y z
N ASN A 1 14.41 -4.17 -26.93
CA ASN A 1 14.11 -5.54 -26.48
C ASN A 1 12.75 -5.60 -25.75
N ARG A 2 11.63 -5.47 -26.47
CA ARG A 2 10.27 -5.19 -25.91
C ARG A 2 9.60 -6.41 -25.25
N PHE A 3 9.93 -7.62 -25.73
CA PHE A 3 9.35 -8.88 -25.26
C PHE A 3 9.71 -9.22 -23.81
N TRP A 4 10.98 -9.03 -23.43
CA TRP A 4 11.41 -9.27 -22.05
C TRP A 4 10.67 -8.37 -21.07
N CYS A 5 10.46 -7.09 -21.41
CA CYS A 5 9.71 -6.16 -20.57
C CYS A 5 8.24 -6.58 -20.39
N THR A 6 7.58 -7.08 -21.45
CA THR A 6 6.17 -7.51 -21.35
C THR A 6 5.97 -8.70 -20.42
N CYS A 7 6.98 -9.55 -20.23
CA CYS A 7 6.93 -10.67 -19.29
C CYS A 7 7.42 -10.26 -17.88
N ALA A 8 8.53 -9.53 -17.80
CA ALA A 8 9.16 -9.21 -16.51
C ALA A 8 8.41 -8.14 -15.71
N ILE A 9 7.87 -7.11 -16.36
CA ILE A 9 7.21 -5.99 -15.66
C ILE A 9 6.00 -6.46 -14.85
N PRO A 10 5.05 -7.25 -15.39
CA PRO A 10 3.95 -7.77 -14.59
C PRO A 10 4.40 -8.52 -13.35
N GLU A 11 5.43 -9.37 -13.47
CA GLU A 11 5.96 -10.16 -12.35
C GLU A 11 6.62 -9.32 -11.27
N LEU A 12 7.49 -8.38 -11.67
CA LEU A 12 8.17 -7.47 -10.75
C LEU A 12 7.18 -6.56 -10.01
N TRP A 13 6.08 -6.19 -10.67
CA TRP A 13 5.07 -5.30 -10.12
C TRP A 13 3.95 -5.99 -9.34
N LYS A 14 4.02 -7.32 -9.15
CA LYS A 14 3.15 -8.02 -8.18
C LYS A 14 3.37 -7.55 -6.74
N ASN A 15 4.62 -7.22 -6.40
CA ASN A 15 5.00 -6.75 -5.07
C ASN A 15 6.16 -5.74 -5.17
N PRO A 16 5.91 -4.54 -5.73
CA PRO A 16 6.97 -3.59 -6.07
C PRO A 16 7.63 -3.01 -4.82
N PHE A 17 6.93 -2.95 -3.69
CA PHE A 17 7.48 -2.47 -2.43
C PHE A 17 8.34 -3.50 -1.70
N ARG A 18 8.55 -4.70 -2.26
CA ARG A 18 9.37 -5.73 -1.61
C ARG A 18 10.82 -5.26 -1.49
N THR A 19 11.26 -5.01 -0.27
CA THR A 19 12.66 -4.74 0.04
C THR A 19 13.23 -5.90 0.86
N PRO A 20 14.40 -6.44 0.50
CA PRO A 20 15.05 -7.49 1.29
C PRO A 20 15.70 -6.92 2.57
N LYS A 21 16.08 -5.63 2.57
CA LYS A 21 16.68 -4.94 3.72
C LYS A 21 16.16 -3.50 3.82
N LEU A 22 15.97 -3.01 5.06
CA LEU A 22 15.56 -1.62 5.34
C LEU A 22 16.54 -0.58 4.79
N SER A 23 17.84 -0.91 4.73
CA SER A 23 18.87 -0.05 4.15
C SER A 23 18.78 0.11 2.62
N GLN A 24 18.00 -0.74 1.94
CA GLN A 24 17.84 -0.74 0.48
C GLN A 24 16.49 -0.14 0.04
N THR A 25 16.04 0.92 0.71
CA THR A 25 14.71 1.53 0.49
C THR A 25 14.72 2.70 -0.48
N HIS A 26 15.89 3.11 -0.99
CA HIS A 26 16.04 4.26 -1.88
C HIS A 26 15.18 4.15 -3.16
N HIS A 27 14.98 2.94 -3.69
CA HIS A 27 14.19 2.74 -4.90
C HIS A 27 12.68 2.96 -4.69
N LEU A 28 12.18 2.84 -3.45
CA LEU A 28 10.76 2.93 -3.13
C LEU A 28 10.14 4.27 -3.52
N LYS A 29 10.93 5.36 -3.47
CA LYS A 29 10.45 6.68 -3.88
C LYS A 29 10.07 6.72 -5.37
N TYR A 30 10.77 5.97 -6.24
CA TYR A 30 10.44 5.94 -7.67
C TYR A 30 9.14 5.16 -7.93
N ILE A 31 8.79 4.19 -7.08
CA ILE A 31 7.51 3.48 -7.15
C ILE A 31 6.35 4.47 -6.92
N ILE A 32 6.47 5.32 -5.89
CA ILE A 32 5.48 6.37 -5.63
C ILE A 32 5.37 7.31 -6.83
N GLU A 33 6.49 7.75 -7.39
CA GLU A 33 6.48 8.63 -8.57
C GLU A 33 5.79 7.99 -9.79
N ILE A 34 5.90 6.68 -9.97
CA ILE A 34 5.18 5.96 -11.03
C ILE A 34 3.68 5.91 -10.72
N TYR A 35 3.29 5.58 -9.49
CA TYR A 35 1.87 5.52 -9.10
C TYR A 35 1.16 6.88 -9.11
N LEU A 36 1.89 7.95 -8.84
CA LEU A 36 1.37 9.32 -8.94
C LEU A 36 0.87 9.67 -10.35
N LYS A 37 1.46 9.08 -11.39
CA LYS A 37 1.00 9.21 -12.79
C LYS A 37 -0.26 8.42 -13.11
N PHE A 38 -0.87 7.73 -12.14
CA PHE A 38 -2.18 7.09 -12.30
C PHE A 38 -3.28 7.79 -11.50
N LEU A 39 -2.96 8.88 -10.79
CA LEU A 39 -3.99 9.69 -10.15
C LEU A 39 -4.90 10.31 -11.23
N SER A 40 -6.20 10.37 -10.95
CA SER A 40 -7.12 11.10 -11.81
C SER A 40 -6.84 12.61 -11.72
N ARG A 41 -7.36 13.39 -12.68
CA ARG A 41 -7.24 14.85 -12.65
C ARG A 41 -7.86 15.44 -11.38
N GLU A 42 -9.04 14.95 -10.99
CA GLU A 42 -9.72 15.33 -9.74
C GLU A 42 -8.85 15.05 -8.51
N GLN A 43 -8.19 13.88 -8.45
CA GLN A 43 -7.28 13.56 -7.36
C GLN A 43 -6.06 14.49 -7.33
N ALA A 44 -5.53 14.85 -8.51
CA ALA A 44 -4.39 15.74 -8.63
C ALA A 44 -4.70 17.17 -8.16
N ASP A 45 -5.95 17.61 -8.22
CA ASP A 45 -6.37 18.95 -7.81
C ASP A 45 -6.35 19.17 -6.29
N TYR A 46 -6.28 18.11 -5.48
CA TYR A 46 -6.05 18.22 -4.03
C TYR A 46 -4.59 18.59 -3.68
N PHE A 47 -3.66 18.55 -4.64
CA PHE A 47 -2.26 18.82 -4.40
C PHE A 47 -1.88 20.27 -4.74
N PRO A 48 -0.95 20.89 -4.00
CA PRO A 48 -0.38 22.18 -4.35
C PRO A 48 0.10 22.23 -5.80
N GLN A 49 -0.08 23.38 -6.46
CA GLN A 49 0.29 23.62 -7.87
C GLN A 49 1.72 23.14 -8.18
N CYS A 50 2.69 23.45 -7.32
CA CYS A 50 4.08 23.08 -7.49
C CYS A 50 4.34 21.56 -7.52
N ILE A 51 3.47 20.77 -6.88
CA ILE A 51 3.51 19.31 -6.91
C ILE A 51 2.76 18.80 -8.13
N ARG A 52 1.56 19.33 -8.35
CA ARG A 52 0.69 18.94 -9.46
C ARG A 52 1.41 19.05 -10.78
N ASP A 53 1.97 20.22 -11.08
CA ASP A 53 2.55 20.52 -12.40
C ASP A 53 3.81 19.70 -12.68
N LYS A 54 4.58 19.42 -11.62
CA LYS A 54 5.87 18.75 -11.74
C LYS A 54 5.79 17.22 -11.73
N TYR A 55 4.82 16.66 -11.01
CA TYR A 55 4.79 15.22 -10.73
C TYR A 55 3.47 14.52 -11.08
N LEU A 56 2.36 15.25 -11.17
CA LEU A 56 1.03 14.67 -11.38
C LEU A 56 0.47 14.93 -12.78
N ILE A 57 0.86 16.05 -13.42
CA ILE A 57 0.47 16.32 -14.81
C ILE A 57 1.19 15.33 -15.74
N HIS A 58 0.39 14.59 -16.51
CA HIS A 58 0.75 13.46 -17.35
C HIS A 58 1.59 13.85 -18.58
N THR A 59 2.81 14.33 -18.37
CA THR A 59 3.71 14.71 -19.49
C THR A 59 4.45 13.53 -20.11
N SER A 60 4.39 12.34 -19.50
CA SER A 60 5.10 11.14 -19.99
C SER A 60 4.17 9.93 -20.06
N PHE A 61 4.15 9.28 -21.23
CA PHE A 61 3.37 8.06 -21.45
C PHE A 61 4.02 6.87 -20.71
N LEU A 62 3.27 6.26 -19.79
CA LEU A 62 3.70 5.01 -19.15
C LEU A 62 3.37 3.83 -20.06
N CYS A 63 4.39 3.03 -20.40
CA CYS A 63 4.22 1.89 -21.30
C CYS A 63 3.41 0.72 -20.71
N PHE A 64 3.18 0.73 -19.39
CA PHE A 64 2.59 -0.40 -18.66
C PHE A 64 1.59 0.09 -17.61
N PRO A 65 0.45 -0.62 -17.42
CA PRO A 65 -0.55 -0.30 -16.40
C PRO A 65 -0.12 -0.81 -15.00
N TYR A 66 0.95 -0.23 -14.45
CA TYR A 66 1.61 -0.70 -13.23
C TYR A 66 0.69 -1.01 -12.04
N PRO A 67 -0.32 -0.18 -11.68
CA PRO A 67 -1.21 -0.50 -10.56
C PRO A 67 -1.98 -1.81 -10.76
N SER A 68 -2.31 -2.16 -12.01
CA SER A 68 -3.10 -3.35 -12.30
C SER A 68 -2.36 -4.67 -12.05
N TYR A 69 -1.03 -4.63 -11.97
CA TYR A 69 -0.19 -5.79 -11.67
C TYR A 69 0.00 -6.02 -10.17
N LEU A 70 -0.31 -5.03 -9.32
CA LEU A 70 -0.12 -5.15 -7.88
C LEU A 70 -0.99 -6.28 -7.31
N GLN A 71 -0.37 -7.15 -6.52
CA GLN A 71 -1.02 -8.25 -5.82
C GLN A 71 -0.80 -8.23 -4.31
N ARG A 72 0.13 -7.41 -3.81
CA ARG A 72 0.43 -7.34 -2.37
C ARG A 72 0.47 -5.90 -1.90
N ILE A 73 -0.33 -5.60 -0.89
CA ILE A 73 -0.33 -4.32 -0.19
C ILE A 73 0.33 -4.52 1.17
N ASP A 74 1.29 -3.66 1.48
CA ASP A 74 1.95 -3.59 2.77
C ASP A 74 1.94 -2.12 3.19
N ILE A 75 1.09 -1.80 4.16
CA ILE A 75 0.84 -0.41 4.57
C ILE A 75 2.11 0.23 5.13
N VAL A 76 2.91 -0.52 5.89
CA VAL A 76 4.18 -0.01 6.45
C VAL A 76 5.13 0.39 5.33
N LYS A 77 5.24 -0.45 4.29
CA LYS A 77 6.13 -0.16 3.16
C LYS A 77 5.62 0.96 2.26
N ILE A 78 4.31 1.05 2.04
CA ILE A 78 3.72 2.18 1.30
C ILE A 78 3.97 3.49 2.06
N ASN A 79 3.82 3.49 3.38
CA ASN A 79 4.08 4.67 4.21
C ASN A 79 5.54 5.09 4.15
N LEU A 80 6.46 4.12 4.26
CA LEU A 80 7.89 4.38 4.13
C LEU A 80 8.22 4.96 2.75
N ALA A 81 7.70 4.35 1.68
CA ALA A 81 7.90 4.82 0.31
C ALA A 81 7.38 6.26 0.12
N THR A 82 6.20 6.55 0.65
CA THR A 82 5.56 7.87 0.66
C THR A 82 6.43 8.87 1.40
N ALA A 83 6.85 8.56 2.62
CA ALA A 83 7.72 9.44 3.43
C ALA A 83 9.06 9.73 2.72
N LEU A 84 9.66 8.73 2.09
CA LEU A 84 10.90 8.90 1.32
C LEU A 84 10.70 9.80 0.10
N TRP A 85 9.59 9.63 -0.63
CA TRP A 85 9.27 10.48 -1.77
C TRP A 85 9.03 11.93 -1.35
N LEU A 86 8.25 12.14 -0.28
CA LEU A 86 7.98 13.46 0.28
C LEU A 86 9.27 14.15 0.74
N ARG A 87 10.13 13.45 1.49
CA ARG A 87 11.42 14.00 1.94
C ARG A 87 12.30 14.44 0.76
N TRP A 88 12.23 13.71 -0.35
CA TRP A 88 13.05 13.96 -1.53
C TRP A 88 12.48 15.06 -2.45
N ARG A 89 11.15 15.17 -2.58
CA ARG A 89 10.50 16.05 -3.55
C ARG A 89 9.86 17.30 -2.96
N LEU A 90 9.48 17.29 -1.68
CA LEU A 90 8.84 18.45 -1.07
C LEU A 90 9.86 19.50 -0.60
N PRO A 91 9.60 20.79 -0.85
CA PRO A 91 10.29 21.87 -0.17
C PRO A 91 10.02 21.81 1.34
N ASN A 92 10.96 22.32 2.14
CA ASN A 92 10.88 22.27 3.61
C ASN A 92 9.59 22.88 4.17
N SER A 93 9.05 23.91 3.51
CA SER A 93 7.80 24.58 3.89
C SER A 93 6.56 23.67 3.88
N LEU A 94 6.58 22.57 3.14
CA LEU A 94 5.45 21.64 2.99
C LEU A 94 5.64 20.32 3.76
N LYS A 95 6.70 20.18 4.57
CA LYS A 95 7.01 18.91 5.23
C LYS A 95 6.07 18.55 6.39
N ASN A 96 5.35 19.53 6.95
CA ASN A 96 4.45 19.34 8.10
C ASN A 96 2.95 19.54 7.78
N SER A 97 2.56 19.61 6.51
CA SER A 97 1.20 20.00 6.10
C SER A 97 0.20 18.83 5.91
N GLY A 98 0.41 17.70 6.58
CA GLY A 98 -0.46 16.52 6.42
C GLY A 98 -0.39 15.84 5.04
N MET A 99 0.54 16.26 4.17
CA MET A 99 0.70 15.75 2.80
C MET A 99 0.91 14.24 2.71
N GLY A 100 1.56 13.63 3.71
CA GLY A 100 1.70 12.18 3.78
C GLY A 100 0.36 11.46 3.85
N LEU A 101 -0.54 11.95 4.70
CA LEU A 101 -1.87 11.38 4.84
C LEU A 101 -2.68 11.54 3.56
N LEU A 102 -2.68 12.74 2.97
CA LEU A 102 -3.35 13.02 1.71
C LEU A 102 -2.84 12.09 0.59
N LEU A 103 -1.51 11.98 0.45
CA LEU A 103 -0.89 11.15 -0.57
C LEU A 103 -1.26 9.67 -0.41
N ILE A 104 -1.23 9.14 0.82
CA ILE A 104 -1.62 7.74 1.05
C ILE A 104 -3.10 7.52 0.77
N LYS A 105 -3.97 8.46 1.13
CA LYS A 105 -5.41 8.40 0.84
C LYS A 105 -5.69 8.36 -0.66
N GLU A 106 -5.04 9.24 -1.43
CA GLU A 106 -5.23 9.30 -2.88
C GLU A 106 -4.59 8.12 -3.62
N LEU A 107 -3.44 7.63 -3.13
CA LEU A 107 -2.87 6.36 -3.59
C LEU A 107 -3.80 5.19 -3.31
N ALA A 108 -4.42 5.12 -2.14
CA ALA A 108 -5.34 4.04 -1.78
C ALA A 108 -6.58 4.02 -2.70
N LYS A 109 -7.19 5.19 -2.98
CA LYS A 109 -8.28 5.32 -3.96
C LYS A 109 -7.86 4.90 -5.37
N MET A 110 -6.68 5.31 -5.81
CA MET A 110 -6.14 4.92 -7.11
C MET A 110 -5.92 3.41 -7.19
N LEU A 111 -5.32 2.82 -6.15
CA LEU A 111 -5.10 1.38 -6.08
C LEU A 111 -6.43 0.62 -6.06
N ASP A 112 -7.42 1.07 -5.30
CA ASP A 112 -8.76 0.47 -5.29
C ASP A 112 -9.38 0.43 -6.70
N LYS A 113 -9.24 1.53 -7.44
CA LYS A 113 -9.76 1.66 -8.81
C LYS A 113 -9.04 0.77 -9.83
N TYR A 114 -7.71 0.69 -9.77
CA TYR A 114 -6.92 0.08 -10.86
C TYR A 114 -6.40 -1.33 -10.55
N THR A 115 -6.36 -1.74 -9.28
CA THR A 115 -5.91 -3.09 -8.91
C THR A 115 -7.00 -4.11 -9.20
N LYS A 116 -6.61 -5.28 -9.75
CA LYS A 116 -7.57 -6.32 -10.17
C LYS A 116 -7.63 -7.50 -9.22
N SER A 117 -6.55 -7.80 -8.52
CA SER A 117 -6.43 -9.00 -7.69
C SER A 117 -5.35 -8.80 -6.62
N ILE A 118 -5.71 -8.19 -5.51
CA ILE A 118 -4.85 -8.20 -4.33
C ILE A 118 -4.99 -9.58 -3.70
N GLU A 119 -3.87 -10.28 -3.53
CA GLU A 119 -3.80 -11.58 -2.89
C GLU A 119 -3.35 -11.48 -1.43
N GLY A 120 -2.53 -10.48 -1.10
CA GLY A 120 -2.01 -10.27 0.24
C GLY A 120 -2.17 -8.82 0.71
N PHE A 121 -2.59 -8.64 1.95
CA PHE A 121 -2.69 -7.35 2.61
C PHE A 121 -2.04 -7.44 3.99
N VAL A 122 -1.12 -6.52 4.29
CA VAL A 122 -0.39 -6.46 5.56
C VAL A 122 -0.56 -5.10 6.19
N CYS A 123 -1.04 -5.09 7.44
CA CYS A 123 -1.13 -3.92 8.29
C CYS A 123 -0.46 -4.24 9.63
N SER A 124 0.64 -3.57 9.97
CA SER A 124 1.40 -3.86 11.20
C SER A 124 1.45 -2.68 12.17
N VAL A 125 0.76 -1.59 11.85
CA VAL A 125 0.71 -0.36 12.61
C VAL A 125 -0.66 0.27 12.48
N ALA A 126 -1.13 0.96 13.52
CA ALA A 126 -2.30 1.83 13.42
C ALA A 126 -2.08 2.80 12.27
N HIS A 127 -3.06 2.88 11.38
CA HIS A 127 -2.97 3.74 10.22
C HIS A 127 -4.25 4.54 10.04
N PRO A 128 -4.17 5.87 9.86
CA PRO A 128 -5.35 6.73 9.69
C PRO A 128 -6.12 6.46 8.38
N VAL A 129 -5.52 5.75 7.43
CA VAL A 129 -6.19 5.35 6.17
C VAL A 129 -6.55 3.88 6.23
N ASN A 130 -7.85 3.59 6.27
CA ASN A 130 -8.41 2.26 6.12
C ASN A 130 -8.72 2.00 4.63
N PHE A 131 -7.94 1.13 3.98
CA PHE A 131 -8.09 0.82 2.56
C PHE A 131 -9.41 0.11 2.25
N PHE A 132 -9.93 -0.70 3.16
CA PHE A 132 -11.22 -1.37 2.97
C PHE A 132 -12.38 -0.38 3.02
N GLN A 133 -12.30 0.61 3.91
CA GLN A 133 -13.29 1.68 3.98
C GLN A 133 -13.38 2.47 2.67
N ILE A 134 -12.24 2.73 2.02
CA ILE A 134 -12.20 3.40 0.70
C ILE A 134 -12.96 2.58 -0.36
N SER A 135 -12.79 1.25 -0.38
CA SER A 135 -13.54 0.38 -1.30
C SER A 135 -15.04 0.39 -1.04
N ILE A 136 -15.45 0.45 0.23
CA ILE A 136 -16.86 0.52 0.66
C ILE A 136 -17.48 1.83 0.18
N GLU A 137 -16.83 2.97 0.48
CA GLU A 137 -17.31 4.31 0.11
C GLU A 137 -17.37 4.51 -1.41
N GLY A 138 -16.39 3.96 -2.14
CA GLY A 138 -16.38 3.99 -3.60
C GLY A 138 -17.37 3.05 -4.27
N ASN A 139 -18.11 2.25 -3.49
CA ASN A 139 -18.99 1.16 -3.96
C ASN A 139 -18.32 0.26 -5.01
N ASN A 140 -17.02 0.00 -4.84
CA ASN A 140 -16.23 -0.68 -5.85
C ASN A 140 -16.27 -2.20 -5.65
N HIS A 141 -17.34 -2.83 -6.13
CA HIS A 141 -17.50 -4.29 -6.10
C HIS A 141 -16.42 -5.05 -6.90
N ARG A 142 -15.62 -4.34 -7.70
CA ARG A 142 -14.51 -4.88 -8.49
C ARG A 142 -13.14 -4.56 -7.88
N SER A 143 -13.10 -4.00 -6.67
CA SER A 143 -11.87 -3.73 -5.94
C SER A 143 -10.97 -4.96 -5.94
N GLY A 144 -9.67 -4.75 -6.13
CA GLY A 144 -8.68 -5.81 -5.98
C GLY A 144 -8.76 -6.51 -4.62
N LEU A 145 -9.26 -5.84 -3.58
CA LEU A 145 -9.45 -6.39 -2.23
C LEU A 145 -10.58 -7.42 -2.14
N PHE A 146 -11.54 -7.45 -3.07
CA PHE A 146 -12.58 -8.48 -3.09
C PHE A 146 -11.99 -9.91 -3.19
N ARG A 147 -10.86 -10.03 -3.90
CA ARG A 147 -10.13 -11.28 -4.12
C ARG A 147 -9.01 -11.53 -3.10
N LEU A 148 -8.96 -10.74 -2.03
CA LEU A 148 -7.96 -10.89 -0.97
C LEU A 148 -7.94 -12.31 -0.43
N LYS A 149 -6.77 -12.96 -0.48
CA LYS A 149 -6.58 -14.35 -0.02
C LYS A 149 -5.94 -14.39 1.36
N LYS A 150 -5.03 -13.46 1.66
CA LYS A 150 -4.29 -13.40 2.92
C LYS A 150 -4.36 -12.00 3.52
N PHE A 151 -4.81 -11.91 4.77
CA PHE A 151 -4.82 -10.67 5.55
C PHE A 151 -4.00 -10.87 6.83
N ILE A 152 -2.96 -10.06 7.00
CA ILE A 152 -2.09 -10.06 8.17
C ILE A 152 -2.25 -8.71 8.89
N CYS A 153 -2.57 -8.76 10.18
CA CYS A 153 -2.81 -7.60 11.01
C CYS A 153 -2.06 -7.73 12.35
N HIS A 154 -0.86 -7.15 12.45
CA HIS A 154 0.05 -7.30 13.59
C HIS A 154 0.23 -5.99 14.36
N GLY A 155 0.71 -6.07 15.60
CA GLY A 155 1.07 -4.89 16.39
C GLY A 155 -0.02 -4.43 17.35
N ASP A 156 0.36 -3.58 18.30
CA ASP A 156 -0.51 -3.14 19.39
C ASP A 156 -1.31 -1.89 19.00
N TYR A 157 -2.54 -2.09 18.52
CA TYR A 157 -3.54 -1.07 18.21
C TYR A 157 -4.92 -1.71 18.03
N ASP A 158 -5.97 -0.89 18.08
CA ASP A 158 -7.34 -1.33 17.82
C ASP A 158 -7.55 -1.71 16.35
N LYS A 159 -7.87 -2.99 16.12
CA LYS A 159 -8.07 -3.58 14.80
C LYS A 159 -9.55 -3.75 14.44
N THR A 160 -10.46 -3.41 15.37
CA THR A 160 -11.89 -3.77 15.29
C THR A 160 -12.52 -3.25 14.00
N GLN A 161 -12.43 -1.95 13.75
CA GLN A 161 -13.00 -1.34 12.55
C GLN A 161 -12.35 -1.86 11.26
N LEU A 162 -11.02 -2.03 11.27
CA LEU A 162 -10.28 -2.55 10.13
C LEU A 162 -10.73 -3.97 9.75
N LEU A 163 -10.94 -4.84 10.75
CA LEU A 163 -11.43 -6.21 10.55
C LEU A 163 -12.89 -6.24 10.09
N ILE A 164 -13.75 -5.39 10.66
CA ILE A 164 -15.15 -5.23 10.25
C ILE A 164 -15.20 -4.84 8.76
N ASP A 165 -14.45 -3.83 8.34
CA ASP A 165 -14.48 -3.37 6.95
C ASP A 165 -13.83 -4.37 6.00
N ALA A 166 -12.77 -5.05 6.42
CA ALA A 166 -12.20 -6.16 5.68
C ALA A 166 -13.22 -7.27 5.40
N SER A 167 -14.07 -7.61 6.38
CA SER A 167 -15.11 -8.64 6.24
C SER A 167 -16.23 -8.25 5.24
N LYS A 168 -16.52 -6.95 5.12
CA LYS A 168 -17.49 -6.42 4.16
C LYS A 168 -16.98 -6.53 2.73
N VAL A 169 -15.69 -6.28 2.51
CA VAL A 169 -15.07 -6.23 1.18
C VAL A 169 -14.55 -7.59 0.71
N SER A 170 -13.78 -8.28 1.56
CA SER A 170 -12.98 -9.45 1.17
C SER A 170 -13.82 -10.73 1.22
N LYS A 171 -14.12 -11.34 0.07
CA LYS A 171 -14.97 -12.54 -0.03
C LYS A 171 -14.23 -13.83 -0.35
N LYS A 172 -12.90 -13.76 -0.52
CA LYS A 172 -12.05 -14.91 -0.87
C LYS A 172 -10.91 -15.13 0.11
N LEU A 173 -11.04 -14.60 1.34
CA LEU A 173 -10.05 -14.72 2.39
C LEU A 173 -9.87 -16.20 2.78
N LYS A 174 -8.63 -16.67 2.79
CA LYS A 174 -8.23 -18.03 3.18
C LYS A 174 -7.36 -18.03 4.42
N GLU A 175 -6.56 -16.99 4.60
CA GLU A 175 -5.63 -16.84 5.72
C GLU A 175 -5.89 -15.49 6.40
N LEU A 176 -6.20 -15.53 7.69
CA LEU A 176 -6.29 -14.37 8.56
C LEU A 176 -5.31 -14.56 9.72
N GLU A 177 -4.34 -13.66 9.83
CA GLU A 177 -3.35 -13.65 10.91
C GLU A 177 -3.51 -12.35 11.70
N VAL A 178 -3.83 -12.46 12.99
CA VAL A 178 -4.02 -11.32 13.89
C VAL A 178 -3.16 -11.54 15.11
N SER A 179 -2.29 -10.57 15.41
CA SER A 179 -1.43 -10.64 16.59
C SER A 179 -1.15 -9.25 17.16
N ILE A 180 -0.78 -9.22 18.44
CA ILE A 180 -0.41 -7.98 19.15
C ILE A 180 1.10 -7.70 19.00
N ILE A 181 1.90 -8.73 18.66
CA ILE A 181 3.37 -8.66 18.58
C ILE A 181 3.80 -8.28 17.16
N LYS A 182 4.84 -7.44 17.01
CA LYS A 182 5.16 -6.79 15.74
C LYS A 182 5.84 -7.68 14.70
N THR A 183 6.45 -8.82 15.06
CA THR A 183 7.05 -9.78 14.09
C THR A 183 7.25 -11.20 14.64
N PHE A 184 7.42 -12.17 13.73
CA PHE A 184 7.80 -13.58 14.00
C PHE A 184 9.12 -13.73 14.78
N ASP A 185 10.04 -12.77 14.65
CA ASP A 185 11.33 -12.75 15.37
C ASP A 185 11.16 -12.47 16.89
N GLU A 186 10.17 -11.65 17.27
CA GLU A 186 9.80 -11.44 18.68
C GLU A 186 8.98 -12.62 19.25
N GLY A 187 8.21 -13.30 18.39
CA GLY A 187 7.43 -14.50 18.75
C GLY A 187 8.31 -15.71 19.09
N LEU A 188 9.48 -15.85 18.47
CA LEU A 188 10.48 -16.87 18.82
C LEU A 188 11.19 -16.56 20.15
N ALA A 189 11.48 -15.28 20.42
CA ALA A 189 12.00 -14.86 21.73
C ALA A 189 10.99 -15.17 22.85
N LEU A 190 9.69 -14.96 22.61
CA LEU A 190 8.63 -15.27 23.59
C LEU A 190 8.31 -16.76 23.71
N LYS A 191 8.43 -17.56 22.63
CA LYS A 191 8.33 -19.03 22.69
C LYS A 191 9.48 -19.68 23.47
N SER A 192 10.62 -19.01 23.59
CA SER A 192 11.73 -19.47 24.43
C SER A 192 11.55 -19.13 25.92
N SER A 193 10.68 -18.17 26.25
CA SER A 193 10.44 -17.71 27.63
C SER A 193 9.11 -18.19 28.23
N TYR A 194 8.13 -18.59 27.42
CA TYR A 194 6.89 -19.20 27.91
C TYR A 194 6.63 -20.51 27.18
N GLY A 195 6.80 -21.61 27.92
CA GLY A 195 6.45 -22.95 27.48
C GLY A 195 5.02 -23.03 26.96
N ASN A 196 4.86 -23.82 25.90
CA ASN A 196 3.62 -24.20 25.23
C ASN A 196 2.36 -24.06 26.09
N ILE A 197 1.47 -23.14 25.71
CA ILE A 197 0.05 -23.28 26.00
C ILE A 197 -0.65 -23.55 24.66
N ARG A 198 -1.02 -24.82 24.47
CA ARG A 198 -1.98 -25.25 23.46
C ARG A 198 -3.38 -25.06 24.04
N ILE A 199 -4.27 -24.47 23.25
CA ILE A 199 -5.71 -24.80 23.27
C ILE A 199 -6.02 -25.33 21.88
#